data_AF-A0A5C3LEA5-F1
#
_entry.id   AF-A0A5C3LEA5-F1
#
_cell.length_a   1.000
_cell.length_b   1.000
_cell.length_c   1.000
_cell.angle_alpha   90.00
_cell.angle_beta   90.00
_cell.angle_gamma   90.00
#
_symmetry.space_group_name_H-M   'P 1'
#
loop_
_entity.id
_entity.type
_entity.pdbx_description
1 polymer ?
#
loop_
_entity_poly.entity_id
_entity_poly.type
_entity_poly.pdbx_seq_one_letter_code
_entity_poly.pdbx_strand_id
1 'polypeptide(L)'
;MSHGPQITQSAFKYFFGMTFQDVEDKYYSVGIDTEPIIRPPSYVTTKSQRTPRFHPWTEEENTRIFSLEDRGFTLPPPDIDDGSDNDDMDIDDDEEEHLSLDDRLSVLWRQFLQDLMMKCPNPKGRNESYCRLTILERSKVNEDVYMNKALSEIFNACQWKYAKTDDIERAFNYYWPVKTHQLPHKSQGYRQCRWYQDWKRLMDEVNGASATIMRKEIWKRFKKLLWVPVGTSDKIWVSKGNGVGFERLPRGSEGAAPQIYTWFDPLW
;
A
#
# COMPACT_ATOMS: atom_id res chain seq x y z
N MET A 1 -35.55 -28.13 5.25
CA MET A 1 -36.58 -27.07 5.34
C MET A 1 -37.13 -27.08 6.76
N SER A 2 -36.68 -26.18 7.64
CA SER A 2 -37.28 -26.00 8.97
C SER A 2 -38.14 -24.73 8.94
N HIS A 3 -39.43 -24.88 9.19
CA HIS A 3 -40.36 -23.76 9.36
C HIS A 3 -40.46 -23.43 10.85
N GLY A 4 -39.59 -22.53 11.32
CA GLY A 4 -39.76 -21.90 12.63
C GLY A 4 -40.85 -20.83 12.62
N PRO A 5 -41.44 -20.48 13.77
CA PRO A 5 -42.42 -19.40 13.87
C PRO A 5 -41.80 -18.08 13.41
N GLN A 6 -42.42 -17.41 12.44
CA GLN A 6 -41.98 -16.11 11.95
C GLN A 6 -42.80 -15.00 12.60
N ILE A 7 -42.12 -13.98 13.13
CA ILE A 7 -42.77 -12.78 13.66
C ILE A 7 -43.29 -11.94 12.50
N THR A 8 -44.51 -11.42 12.62
CA THR A 8 -45.09 -10.55 11.60
C THR A 8 -44.47 -9.15 11.67
N GLN A 9 -44.38 -8.47 10.53
CA GLN A 9 -43.78 -7.13 10.42
C GLN A 9 -44.44 -6.10 11.37
N SER A 10 -45.75 -6.22 11.59
CA SER A 10 -46.49 -5.37 12.52
C SER A 10 -46.07 -5.59 13.97
N ALA A 11 -45.88 -6.85 14.38
CA ALA A 11 -45.40 -7.19 15.72
C ALA A 11 -43.94 -6.76 15.91
N PHE A 12 -43.10 -6.95 14.89
CA PHE A 12 -41.71 -6.49 14.91
C PHE A 12 -41.61 -4.97 15.12
N LYS A 13 -42.36 -4.17 14.35
CA LYS A 13 -42.37 -2.71 14.50
C LYS A 13 -42.84 -2.27 15.89
N TYR A 14 -43.78 -2.98 16.49
CA TYR A 14 -44.26 -2.69 17.83
C TYR A 14 -43.19 -2.94 18.91
N PHE A 15 -42.45 -4.05 18.82
CA PHE A 15 -41.41 -4.40 19.80
C PHE A 15 -40.12 -3.60 19.64
N PHE A 16 -39.70 -3.32 18.40
CA PHE A 16 -38.40 -2.74 18.11
C PHE A 16 -38.45 -1.26 17.70
N GLY A 17 -39.65 -0.68 17.58
CA GLY A 17 -39.85 0.74 17.24
C GLY A 17 -39.46 1.12 15.80
N MET A 18 -39.02 0.15 15.00
CA MET A 18 -38.55 0.32 13.62
C MET A 18 -38.98 -0.86 12.75
N THR A 19 -39.11 -0.67 11.44
CA THR A 19 -39.49 -1.76 10.53
C THR A 19 -38.31 -2.67 10.23
N PHE A 20 -38.57 -3.88 9.70
CA PHE A 20 -37.50 -4.77 9.22
C PHE A 20 -36.59 -4.08 8.20
N GLN A 21 -37.17 -3.28 7.29
CA GLN A 21 -36.39 -2.51 6.31
C GLN A 21 -35.51 -1.46 6.98
N ASP A 22 -36.00 -0.79 8.03
CA ASP A 22 -35.19 0.19 8.78
C ASP A 22 -34.03 -0.49 9.53
N VAL A 23 -34.21 -1.73 10.00
CA VAL A 23 -33.13 -2.54 10.58
C VAL A 23 -32.15 -2.99 9.51
N GLU A 24 -32.64 -3.45 8.36
CA GLU A 24 -31.79 -3.77 7.21
C GLU A 24 -30.97 -2.56 6.77
N ASP A 25 -31.59 -1.39 6.64
CA ASP A 25 -30.90 -0.18 6.22
C ASP A 25 -29.97 0.36 7.32
N LYS A 26 -30.27 0.12 8.60
CA LYS A 26 -29.42 0.55 9.73
C LYS A 26 -28.20 -0.35 9.94
N TYR A 27 -28.33 -1.65 9.72
CA TYR A 27 -27.27 -2.63 10.01
C TYR A 27 -26.61 -3.25 8.75
N TYR A 28 -27.26 -3.16 7.58
CA TYR A 28 -26.77 -3.69 6.30
C TYR A 28 -26.49 -2.60 5.23
N SER A 29 -26.47 -1.31 5.61
CA SER A 29 -26.03 -0.20 4.73
C SER A 29 -24.54 -0.23 4.36
N VAL A 30 -23.76 -1.17 4.90
CA VAL A 30 -22.42 -1.48 4.41
C VAL A 30 -22.51 -2.72 3.53
N GLY A 31 -22.64 -2.49 2.22
CA GLY A 31 -22.72 -3.54 1.22
C GLY A 31 -21.54 -4.51 1.28
N ILE A 32 -21.78 -5.68 1.84
CA ILE A 32 -21.02 -6.90 1.59
C ILE A 32 -22.02 -7.96 1.13
N ASP A 33 -22.28 -7.99 -0.17
CA ASP A 33 -22.79 -9.19 -0.82
C ASP A 33 -21.67 -10.24 -0.85
N THR A 34 -21.69 -11.21 0.06
CA THR A 34 -20.99 -12.47 -0.17
C THR A 34 -21.90 -13.41 -0.96
N GLU A 35 -21.95 -13.25 -2.28
CA GLU A 35 -22.21 -14.42 -3.11
C GLU A 35 -21.01 -15.38 -2.98
N PRO A 36 -21.20 -16.70 -2.85
CA PRO A 36 -20.11 -17.65 -2.93
C PRO A 36 -19.62 -17.68 -4.37
N ILE A 37 -18.61 -16.86 -4.65
CA ILE A 37 -17.86 -16.89 -5.91
C ILE A 37 -17.09 -18.22 -5.95
N ILE A 38 -17.76 -19.29 -6.38
CA ILE A 38 -17.10 -20.44 -7.00
C ILE A 38 -16.71 -19.98 -8.41
N ARG A 39 -15.68 -19.13 -8.51
CA ARG A 39 -14.96 -18.91 -9.78
C ARG A 39 -13.62 -19.64 -9.67
N PRO A 40 -13.25 -20.44 -10.68
CA PRO A 40 -11.93 -21.08 -10.68
C PRO A 40 -10.84 -20.00 -10.67
N PRO A 41 -9.74 -20.19 -9.91
CA PRO A 41 -8.75 -19.16 -9.69
C PRO A 41 -7.90 -19.02 -10.95
N SER A 42 -8.29 -18.11 -11.83
CA SER A 42 -7.45 -17.73 -12.98
C SER A 42 -7.14 -16.24 -13.03
N TYR A 43 -7.79 -15.43 -12.19
CA TYR A 43 -7.63 -13.98 -12.22
C TYR A 43 -7.28 -13.41 -10.85
N VAL A 44 -6.01 -13.06 -10.65
CA VAL A 44 -5.54 -12.32 -9.47
C VAL A 44 -5.80 -10.83 -9.71
N THR A 45 -6.87 -10.30 -9.10
CA THR A 45 -7.20 -8.87 -9.14
C THR A 45 -6.31 -8.09 -8.19
N THR A 46 -5.32 -7.35 -8.70
CA THR A 46 -4.48 -6.46 -7.87
C THR A 46 -5.19 -5.17 -7.43
N LYS A 47 -6.37 -4.89 -8.00
CA LYS A 47 -7.06 -3.59 -7.93
C LYS A 47 -7.94 -3.38 -6.70
N SER A 48 -8.45 -4.44 -6.08
CA SER A 48 -9.48 -4.37 -5.04
C SER A 48 -8.98 -4.70 -3.64
N GLN A 49 -8.01 -5.61 -3.51
CA GLN A 49 -7.55 -6.05 -2.20
C GLN A 49 -6.56 -5.04 -1.59
N ARG A 50 -6.78 -4.65 -0.33
CA ARG A 50 -5.74 -3.97 0.47
C ARG A 50 -4.54 -4.92 0.61
N THR A 51 -3.32 -4.38 0.61
CA THR A 51 -2.16 -5.21 0.91
C THR A 51 -2.21 -5.64 2.38
N PRO A 52 -1.88 -6.91 2.68
CA PRO A 52 -1.80 -7.35 4.06
C PRO A 52 -0.63 -6.65 4.76
N ARG A 53 -0.72 -6.54 6.09
CA ARG A 53 0.41 -6.12 6.93
C ARG A 53 1.43 -7.26 6.91
N PHE A 54 2.62 -7.00 6.40
CA PHE A 54 3.71 -7.99 6.33
C PHE A 54 4.67 -7.88 7.49
N HIS A 55 4.77 -6.68 8.06
CA HIS A 55 5.56 -6.40 9.25
C HIS A 55 4.59 -5.98 10.36
N PRO A 56 4.26 -6.89 11.28
CA PRO A 56 3.54 -6.50 12.49
C PRO A 56 4.39 -5.49 13.28
N TRP A 57 3.73 -4.65 14.05
CA TRP A 57 4.35 -3.62 14.87
C TRP A 57 4.98 -4.19 16.15
N THR A 58 5.48 -5.43 16.11
CA THR A 58 6.09 -6.08 17.27
C THR A 58 7.58 -5.77 17.35
N GLU A 59 8.10 -5.62 18.57
CA GLU A 59 9.50 -5.26 18.85
C GLU A 59 10.49 -6.38 18.45
N GLU A 60 10.04 -7.64 18.38
CA GLU A 60 10.95 -8.81 18.39
C GLU A 60 11.72 -9.07 17.09
N GLU A 61 11.38 -8.45 15.95
CA GLU A 61 12.06 -8.74 14.66
C GLU A 61 12.49 -7.51 13.84
N ASN A 62 12.27 -6.29 14.34
CA ASN A 62 12.50 -5.09 13.54
C ASN A 62 13.90 -4.50 13.78
N THR A 63 14.89 -4.89 12.96
CA THR A 63 16.20 -4.23 12.96
C THR A 63 16.03 -2.73 12.66
N ARG A 64 16.31 -1.86 13.62
CA ARG A 64 16.10 -0.41 13.46
C ARG A 64 16.89 0.13 12.25
N ILE A 65 16.19 0.75 11.29
CA ILE A 65 16.76 1.30 10.04
C ILE A 65 17.08 2.80 10.20
N PHE A 66 16.30 3.50 11.00
CA PHE A 66 16.38 4.95 11.22
C PHE A 66 16.83 5.29 12.64
N SER A 67 17.44 6.46 12.82
CA SER A 67 17.93 6.96 14.12
C SER A 67 17.62 8.46 14.28
N LEU A 68 16.34 8.77 14.38
CA LEU A 68 15.77 10.09 14.59
C LEU A 68 15.71 10.44 16.08
N GLU A 69 15.46 9.47 16.94
CA GLU A 69 15.35 9.68 18.38
C GLU A 69 16.69 10.08 19.00
N ASP A 70 17.80 9.51 18.49
CA ASP A 70 19.18 9.91 18.83
C ASP A 70 19.45 11.40 18.56
N ARG A 71 18.61 12.06 17.75
CA ARG A 71 18.70 13.48 17.39
C ARG A 71 17.61 14.33 18.05
N GLY A 72 16.87 13.76 19.01
CA GLY A 72 15.86 14.45 19.81
C GLY A 72 14.47 14.56 19.16
N PHE A 73 14.19 13.77 18.13
CA PHE A 73 12.85 13.72 17.53
C PHE A 73 12.05 12.56 18.11
N THR A 74 10.97 12.86 18.82
CA THR A 74 10.07 11.86 19.40
C THR A 74 8.64 12.06 18.93
N LEU A 75 7.82 11.02 19.06
CA LEU A 75 6.37 11.13 18.94
C LEU A 75 5.81 11.92 20.13
N PRO A 76 4.68 12.63 19.96
CA PRO A 76 3.91 13.09 21.11
C PRO A 76 3.44 11.87 21.93
N PRO A 77 3.21 12.02 23.24
CA PRO A 77 2.57 10.97 24.04
C PRO A 77 1.24 10.56 23.40
N PRO A 78 0.85 9.28 23.48
CA PRO A 78 -0.44 8.82 22.98
C PRO A 78 -1.58 9.56 23.70
N ASP A 79 -2.64 9.88 22.96
CA ASP A 79 -3.87 10.40 23.54
C ASP A 79 -4.52 9.26 24.34
N ILE A 80 -4.47 9.34 25.67
CA ILE A 80 -5.13 8.33 26.53
C ILE A 80 -6.64 8.57 26.43
N ASP A 81 -7.31 7.81 25.56
CA ASP A 81 -8.76 7.72 25.52
C ASP A 81 -9.24 6.93 26.75
N ASP A 82 -10.19 7.47 27.51
CA ASP A 82 -10.66 6.89 28.78
C ASP A 82 -11.62 5.69 28.58
N GLY A 83 -11.72 5.21 27.33
CA GLY A 83 -12.42 3.98 26.97
C GLY A 83 -13.93 4.13 26.97
N SER A 84 -14.46 5.32 26.65
CA SER A 84 -15.89 5.55 26.75
C SER A 84 -16.75 4.87 25.68
N ASP A 85 -16.25 4.50 24.49
CA ASP A 85 -17.06 3.83 23.45
C ASP A 85 -16.18 3.15 22.37
N ASN A 86 -15.71 1.91 22.57
CA ASN A 86 -14.94 1.17 21.54
C ASN A 86 -15.49 -0.25 21.31
N ASP A 87 -16.56 -0.35 20.52
CA ASP A 87 -16.87 -1.56 19.75
C ASP A 87 -16.45 -1.27 18.28
N ASP A 88 -15.56 -2.10 17.71
CA ASP A 88 -15.02 -2.10 16.33
C ASP A 88 -13.65 -1.42 16.05
N MET A 89 -12.71 -1.37 17.00
CA MET A 89 -11.29 -1.14 16.65
C MET A 89 -10.60 -2.46 16.29
N ASP A 90 -9.93 -2.50 15.11
CA ASP A 90 -9.06 -3.60 14.69
C ASP A 90 -7.98 -3.80 15.78
N ILE A 91 -7.92 -4.99 16.38
CA ILE A 91 -7.01 -5.39 17.48
C ILE A 91 -5.52 -5.08 17.20
N ASP A 92 -5.14 -4.85 15.94
CA ASP A 92 -3.79 -4.51 15.49
C ASP A 92 -3.38 -3.04 15.73
N ASP A 93 -4.30 -2.12 16.02
CA ASP A 93 -3.96 -0.70 16.21
C ASP A 93 -3.39 -0.40 17.61
N ASP A 94 -3.73 -1.19 18.64
CA ASP A 94 -3.21 -1.02 20.01
C ASP A 94 -1.70 -1.28 20.12
N GLU A 95 -1.13 -2.17 19.29
CA GLU A 95 0.31 -2.47 19.29
C GLU A 95 1.16 -1.35 18.66
N GLU A 96 0.58 -0.49 17.81
CA GLU A 96 1.30 0.62 17.18
C GLU A 96 1.65 1.74 18.17
N GLU A 97 0.83 1.93 19.21
CA GLU A 97 0.96 3.04 20.18
C GLU A 97 2.24 2.96 21.03
N HIS A 98 2.84 1.78 21.13
CA HIS A 98 4.04 1.57 21.95
C HIS A 98 5.35 1.67 21.17
N LEU A 99 5.30 1.76 19.84
CA LEU A 99 6.52 1.82 19.04
C LEU A 99 7.15 3.21 19.00
N SER A 100 8.48 3.21 19.05
CA SER A 100 9.30 4.40 18.84
C SER A 100 9.13 4.98 17.43
N LEU A 101 9.51 6.25 17.24
CA LEU A 101 9.44 6.90 15.93
C LEU A 101 10.28 6.15 14.88
N ASP A 102 11.45 5.67 15.31
CA ASP A 102 12.41 4.99 14.44
C ASP A 102 11.94 3.60 14.05
N ASP A 103 11.28 2.88 14.95
CA ASP A 103 10.73 1.56 14.68
C ASP A 103 9.53 1.69 13.74
N ARG A 104 8.67 2.71 13.97
CA ARG A 104 7.53 2.98 13.08
C ARG A 104 7.97 3.27 11.65
N LEU A 105 8.98 4.12 11.48
CA LEU A 105 9.55 4.42 10.17
C LEU A 105 10.23 3.22 9.52
N SER A 106 10.88 2.38 10.31
CA SER A 106 11.54 1.17 9.81
C SER A 106 10.53 0.17 9.25
N VAL A 107 9.42 -0.06 9.95
CA VAL A 107 8.32 -0.91 9.48
C VAL A 107 7.64 -0.30 8.25
N LEU A 108 7.34 1.00 8.26
CA LEU A 108 6.79 1.71 7.10
C LEU A 108 7.64 1.55 5.84
N TRP A 109 8.96 1.68 6.00
CA TRP A 109 9.89 1.53 4.88
C TRP A 109 9.87 0.12 4.29
N ARG A 110 9.82 -0.92 5.13
CA ARG A 110 9.73 -2.30 4.65
C ARG A 110 8.40 -2.58 3.97
N GLN A 111 7.29 -2.17 4.61
CA GLN A 111 5.95 -2.32 4.07
C GLN A 111 5.83 -1.60 2.71
N PHE A 112 6.46 -0.42 2.56
CA PHE A 112 6.52 0.30 1.30
C PHE A 112 7.11 -0.56 0.15
N LEU A 113 8.26 -1.19 0.39
CA LEU A 113 8.94 -2.00 -0.62
C LEU A 113 8.11 -3.21 -1.06
N GLN A 114 7.43 -3.86 -0.12
CA GLN A 114 6.55 -5.01 -0.40
C GLN A 114 5.27 -4.58 -1.09
N ASP A 115 4.64 -3.51 -0.62
CA ASP A 115 3.40 -2.97 -1.20
C ASP A 115 3.59 -2.56 -2.66
N LEU A 116 4.71 -1.92 -2.98
CA LEU A 116 5.07 -1.60 -4.37
C LEU A 116 5.07 -2.87 -5.23
N MET A 117 5.70 -3.96 -4.80
CA MET A 117 5.75 -5.20 -5.59
C MET A 117 4.41 -5.95 -5.63
N MET A 118 3.66 -5.95 -4.53
CA MET A 118 2.31 -6.50 -4.47
C MET A 118 1.35 -5.78 -5.43
N LYS A 119 1.57 -4.48 -5.66
CA LYS A 119 0.79 -3.67 -6.62
C LYS A 119 1.36 -3.62 -8.02
N CYS A 120 2.38 -4.42 -8.34
CA CYS A 120 2.90 -4.52 -9.70
C CYS A 120 1.76 -4.89 -10.68
N PRO A 121 1.62 -4.17 -11.81
CA PRO A 121 0.50 -4.35 -12.72
C PRO A 121 0.51 -5.73 -13.39
N ASN A 122 -0.67 -6.11 -13.91
CA ASN A 122 -0.83 -7.27 -14.79
C ASN A 122 -1.20 -6.79 -16.21
N PRO A 123 -0.81 -7.51 -17.26
CA PRO A 123 -1.22 -7.23 -18.63
C PRO A 123 -2.73 -7.31 -18.76
N LYS A 124 -3.30 -6.40 -19.57
CA LYS A 124 -4.73 -6.41 -19.84
C LYS A 124 -5.11 -7.68 -20.61
N GLY A 125 -6.09 -8.41 -20.10
CA GLY A 125 -6.63 -9.61 -20.76
C GLY A 125 -5.72 -10.84 -20.71
N ARG A 126 -4.69 -10.85 -19.84
CA ARG A 126 -3.86 -12.02 -19.57
C ARG A 126 -3.81 -12.31 -18.07
N ASN A 127 -3.54 -13.57 -17.72
CA ASN A 127 -3.45 -14.03 -16.34
C ASN A 127 -2.01 -13.95 -15.79
N GLU A 128 -1.01 -13.84 -16.66
CA GLU A 128 0.40 -13.72 -16.28
C GLU A 128 0.69 -12.33 -15.72
N SER A 129 1.47 -12.22 -14.64
CA SER A 129 1.88 -10.92 -14.11
C SER A 129 3.09 -10.35 -14.86
N TYR A 130 3.24 -9.02 -14.91
CA TYR A 130 4.49 -8.43 -15.40
C TYR A 130 5.66 -8.69 -14.46
N CYS A 131 5.39 -8.97 -13.18
CA CYS A 131 6.42 -9.35 -12.21
C CYS A 131 6.52 -10.87 -12.10
N ARG A 132 7.76 -11.37 -12.17
CA ARG A 132 8.13 -12.79 -12.10
C ARG A 132 8.01 -13.35 -10.69
N LEU A 133 8.22 -12.50 -9.68
CA LEU A 133 8.12 -12.91 -8.29
C LEU A 133 6.70 -13.40 -7.99
N THR A 134 6.63 -14.56 -7.35
CA THR A 134 5.41 -15.14 -6.78
C THR A 134 4.89 -14.26 -5.64
N ILE A 135 3.64 -14.50 -5.22
CA ILE A 135 3.04 -13.74 -4.10
C ILE A 135 3.88 -13.88 -2.81
N LEU A 136 4.39 -15.09 -2.54
CA LEU A 136 5.24 -15.35 -1.37
C LEU A 136 6.61 -14.68 -1.46
N GLU A 137 7.18 -14.57 -2.66
CA GLU A 137 8.42 -13.81 -2.86
C GLU A 137 8.18 -12.31 -2.71
N ARG A 138 7.05 -11.80 -3.24
CA ARG A 138 6.66 -10.39 -3.10
C ARG A 138 6.44 -9.98 -1.65
N SER A 139 5.88 -10.85 -0.82
CA SER A 139 5.72 -10.60 0.61
C SER A 139 7.04 -10.58 1.39
N LYS A 140 8.13 -11.06 0.78
CA LYS A 140 9.48 -11.09 1.38
C LYS A 140 10.43 -10.10 0.71
N VAL A 141 9.93 -9.26 -0.20
CA VAL A 141 10.74 -8.24 -0.87
C VAL A 141 11.37 -7.32 0.16
N ASN A 142 12.66 -7.07 -0.03
CA ASN A 142 13.46 -6.12 0.74
C ASN A 142 14.21 -5.20 -0.25
N GLU A 143 15.17 -4.42 0.25
CA GLU A 143 15.95 -3.52 -0.61
C GLU A 143 16.78 -4.25 -1.67
N ASP A 144 17.22 -5.49 -1.43
CA ASP A 144 18.08 -6.21 -2.37
C ASP A 144 17.43 -6.40 -3.74
N VAL A 145 16.10 -6.59 -3.76
CA VAL A 145 15.30 -6.66 -4.99
C VAL A 145 15.39 -5.34 -5.78
N TYR A 146 15.36 -4.21 -5.09
CA TYR A 146 15.48 -2.87 -5.70
C TYR A 146 16.92 -2.48 -6.01
N MET A 147 17.89 -3.23 -5.49
CA MET A 147 19.32 -3.12 -5.80
C MET A 147 19.77 -4.10 -6.90
N ASN A 148 18.90 -5.00 -7.35
CA ASN A 148 19.23 -5.98 -8.38
C ASN A 148 19.26 -5.31 -9.77
N LYS A 149 20.36 -5.51 -10.51
CA LYS A 149 20.54 -5.00 -11.88
C LYS A 149 19.99 -5.95 -12.96
N ALA A 150 19.78 -7.22 -12.64
CA ALA A 150 19.18 -8.21 -13.51
C ALA A 150 17.66 -8.08 -13.47
N LEU A 151 17.12 -7.10 -14.20
CA LEU A 151 15.69 -6.83 -14.20
C LEU A 151 14.87 -7.99 -14.76
N SER A 152 15.48 -8.85 -15.58
CA SER A 152 14.84 -10.07 -16.05
C SER A 152 14.57 -11.08 -14.94
N GLU A 153 15.23 -11.02 -13.78
CA GLU A 153 14.88 -11.85 -12.62
C GLU A 153 13.59 -11.37 -11.94
N ILE A 154 13.25 -10.09 -12.09
CA ILE A 154 12.13 -9.44 -11.40
C ILE A 154 10.92 -9.31 -12.32
N PHE A 155 11.11 -9.06 -13.61
CA PHE A 155 10.05 -8.74 -14.55
C PHE A 155 10.03 -9.68 -15.76
N ASN A 156 8.83 -10.05 -16.19
CA ASN A 156 8.57 -10.69 -17.48
C ASN A 156 8.64 -9.66 -18.62
N ALA A 157 8.23 -8.42 -18.34
CA ALA A 157 8.43 -7.27 -19.20
C ALA A 157 8.32 -5.97 -18.40
N CYS A 158 9.18 -5.01 -18.69
CA CYS A 158 9.12 -3.66 -18.13
C CYS A 158 9.49 -2.63 -19.20
N GLN A 159 9.21 -1.37 -18.91
CA GLN A 159 9.73 -0.22 -19.63
C GLN A 159 10.67 0.51 -18.69
N TRP A 160 11.90 0.76 -19.12
CA TRP A 160 12.90 1.44 -18.31
C TRP A 160 13.30 2.76 -18.95
N LYS A 161 13.72 3.69 -18.11
CA LYS A 161 14.31 4.96 -18.51
C LYS A 161 15.41 5.30 -17.52
N TYR A 162 16.55 5.73 -18.05
CA TYR A 162 17.62 6.29 -17.22
C TYR A 162 17.12 7.55 -16.51
N ALA A 163 17.14 7.53 -15.19
CA ALA A 163 16.49 8.52 -14.37
C ALA A 163 17.30 9.82 -14.31
N LYS A 164 16.61 10.96 -14.48
CA LYS A 164 17.16 12.25 -14.05
C LYS A 164 16.85 12.45 -12.56
N THR A 165 17.62 13.32 -11.90
CA THR A 165 17.37 13.67 -10.49
C THR A 165 15.91 14.08 -10.26
N ASP A 166 15.35 14.92 -11.14
CA ASP A 166 13.97 15.38 -11.07
C ASP A 166 12.93 14.25 -11.24
N ASP A 167 13.25 13.20 -12.00
CA ASP A 167 12.34 12.07 -12.21
C ASP A 167 12.16 11.29 -10.90
N ILE A 168 13.26 11.05 -10.19
CA ILE A 168 13.29 10.33 -8.91
C ILE A 168 12.70 11.17 -7.80
N GLU A 169 13.02 12.47 -7.74
CA GLU A 169 12.43 13.37 -6.76
C GLU A 169 10.90 13.45 -6.94
N ARG A 170 10.44 13.52 -8.19
CA ARG A 170 9.00 13.49 -8.50
C ARG A 170 8.35 12.19 -8.04
N ALA A 171 8.95 11.03 -8.34
CA ALA A 171 8.44 9.73 -7.88
C ALA A 171 8.38 9.68 -6.35
N PHE A 172 9.44 10.10 -5.67
CA PHE A 172 9.50 10.19 -4.21
C PHE A 172 8.41 11.10 -3.65
N ASN A 173 8.14 12.24 -4.29
CA ASN A 173 7.09 13.16 -3.87
C ASN A 173 5.68 12.56 -3.96
N TYR A 174 5.44 11.65 -4.89
CA TYR A 174 4.17 10.92 -4.97
C TYR A 174 4.07 9.77 -3.98
N TYR A 175 5.18 9.10 -3.71
CA TYR A 175 5.20 8.04 -2.71
C TYR A 175 5.07 8.63 -1.31
N TRP A 176 6.00 9.49 -0.92
CA TRP A 176 6.12 10.04 0.43
C TRP A 176 5.67 11.50 0.42
N PRO A 177 4.37 11.79 0.31
CA PRO A 177 3.90 13.15 0.21
C PRO A 177 4.05 13.90 1.52
N VAL A 178 4.06 15.23 1.42
CA VAL A 178 4.01 16.12 2.59
C VAL A 178 2.65 16.02 3.30
N LYS A 179 2.60 16.44 4.57
CA LYS A 179 1.41 16.35 5.45
C LYS A 179 0.12 16.85 4.76
N THR A 180 0.21 18.00 4.10
CA THR A 180 -0.93 18.70 3.45
C THR A 180 -1.42 18.06 2.15
N HIS A 181 -0.73 17.05 1.63
CA HIS A 181 -1.11 16.42 0.38
C HIS A 181 -2.39 15.60 0.52
N GLN A 182 -3.27 15.77 -0.46
CA GLN A 182 -4.51 15.02 -0.60
C GLN A 182 -4.47 14.19 -1.88
N LEU A 183 -4.81 12.91 -1.76
CA LEU A 183 -4.91 12.05 -2.93
C LEU A 183 -6.14 12.41 -3.76
N PRO A 184 -6.01 12.44 -5.10
CA PRO A 184 -7.17 12.49 -5.98
C PRO A 184 -8.13 11.33 -5.69
N HIS A 185 -9.44 11.57 -5.75
CA HIS A 185 -10.46 10.54 -5.52
C HIS A 185 -10.28 9.30 -6.41
N LYS A 186 -9.77 9.49 -7.64
CA LYS A 186 -9.54 8.42 -8.62
C LYS A 186 -8.14 7.79 -8.54
N SER A 187 -7.40 7.98 -7.45
CA SER A 187 -6.07 7.38 -7.26
C SER A 187 -6.14 5.85 -7.25
N GLN A 188 -5.24 5.19 -7.95
CA GLN A 188 -5.13 3.75 -8.08
C GLN A 188 -3.89 3.24 -7.32
N GLY A 189 -4.06 2.18 -6.54
CA GLY A 189 -2.98 1.53 -5.79
C GLY A 189 -2.72 2.16 -4.41
N TYR A 190 -2.65 3.49 -4.33
CA TYR A 190 -2.29 4.19 -3.07
C TYR A 190 -3.21 3.85 -1.89
N ARG A 191 -4.53 3.97 -2.06
CA ARG A 191 -5.50 3.66 -1.00
C ARG A 191 -5.52 2.19 -0.61
N GLN A 192 -5.03 1.31 -1.49
CA GLN A 192 -4.95 -0.12 -1.22
C GLN A 192 -3.60 -0.53 -0.58
N CYS A 193 -2.65 0.39 -0.44
CA CYS A 193 -1.36 0.12 0.19
C CYS A 193 -1.41 0.48 1.67
N ARG A 194 -1.05 -0.46 2.54
CA ARG A 194 -0.98 -0.24 3.99
C ARG A 194 0.05 0.83 4.34
N TRP A 195 1.21 0.80 3.70
CA TRP A 195 2.28 1.77 3.98
C TRP A 195 1.78 3.21 3.82
N TYR A 196 0.92 3.47 2.82
CA TYR A 196 0.47 4.82 2.51
C TYR A 196 -0.56 5.31 3.54
N GLN A 197 -1.42 4.41 4.01
CA GLN A 197 -2.38 4.71 5.08
C GLN A 197 -1.64 5.00 6.39
N ASP A 198 -0.72 4.12 6.78
CA ASP A 198 0.07 4.25 8.00
C ASP A 198 0.98 5.50 7.92
N TRP A 199 1.54 5.82 6.74
CA TRP A 199 2.28 7.08 6.53
C TRP A 199 1.40 8.31 6.74
N LYS A 200 0.17 8.31 6.23
CA LYS A 200 -0.75 9.45 6.40
C LYS A 200 -1.13 9.63 7.87
N ARG A 201 -1.45 8.54 8.57
CA ARG A 201 -1.71 8.52 10.02
C ARG A 201 -0.55 9.11 10.81
N LEU A 202 0.66 8.55 10.62
CA LEU A 202 1.87 9.04 11.28
C LEU A 202 2.14 10.53 10.97
N MET A 203 1.91 10.97 9.73
CA MET A 203 2.09 12.38 9.36
C MET A 203 1.09 13.31 10.02
N ASP A 204 -0.11 12.83 10.38
CA ASP A 204 -1.13 13.60 11.07
C ASP A 204 -0.79 13.77 12.56
N GLU A 205 -0.14 12.77 13.18
CA GLU A 205 0.34 12.81 14.58
C GLU A 205 1.56 13.73 14.80
N VAL A 206 2.53 13.70 13.88
CA VAL A 206 3.80 14.43 14.08
C VAL A 206 3.69 15.92 13.77
N ASN A 207 4.52 16.73 14.42
CA ASN A 207 4.69 18.14 14.09
C ASN A 207 5.42 18.32 12.73
N GLY A 208 5.36 19.54 12.17
CA GLY A 208 5.94 19.82 10.85
C GLY A 208 7.47 19.66 10.75
N ALA A 209 8.19 19.88 11.85
CA ALA A 209 9.65 19.72 11.89
C ALA A 209 10.03 18.23 11.82
N SER A 210 9.41 17.39 12.65
CA SER A 210 9.57 15.94 12.62
C SER A 210 9.19 15.39 11.25
N ALA A 211 8.01 15.74 10.71
CA ALA A 211 7.57 15.33 9.37
C ALA A 211 8.62 15.62 8.27
N THR A 212 9.22 16.81 8.31
CA THR A 212 10.25 17.22 7.34
C THR A 212 11.50 16.38 7.46
N ILE A 213 11.95 16.12 8.68
CA ILE A 213 13.17 15.35 8.94
C ILE A 213 12.97 13.86 8.62
N MET A 214 11.83 13.27 8.99
CA MET A 214 11.48 11.90 8.64
C MET A 214 11.53 11.69 7.13
N ARG A 215 10.85 12.57 6.39
CA ARG A 215 10.85 12.57 4.93
C ARG A 215 12.25 12.72 4.35
N LYS A 216 13.11 13.56 4.94
CA LYS A 216 14.51 13.71 4.54
C LYS A 216 15.31 12.42 4.75
N GLU A 217 15.11 11.69 5.84
CA GLU A 217 15.79 10.41 6.07
C GLU A 217 15.32 9.33 5.12
N ILE A 218 14.01 9.23 4.88
CA ILE A 218 13.45 8.32 3.86
C ILE A 218 14.03 8.66 2.49
N TRP A 219 14.13 9.95 2.13
CA TRP A 219 14.74 10.37 0.87
C TRP A 219 16.20 9.89 0.72
N LYS A 220 17.01 9.98 1.79
CA LYS A 220 18.38 9.46 1.75
C LYS A 220 18.41 7.95 1.48
N ARG A 221 17.49 7.19 2.05
CA ARG A 221 17.38 5.74 1.82
C ARG A 221 16.84 5.43 0.43
N PHE A 222 15.80 6.12 -0.01
CA PHE A 222 15.17 5.98 -1.32
C PHE A 222 16.16 6.18 -2.48
N LYS A 223 17.07 7.15 -2.36
CA LYS A 223 18.12 7.36 -3.36
C LYS A 223 19.13 6.22 -3.49
N LYS A 224 19.18 5.30 -2.53
CA LYS A 224 20.07 4.13 -2.62
C LYS A 224 19.53 3.08 -3.57
N LEU A 225 18.20 3.01 -3.76
CA LEU A 225 17.56 2.04 -4.65
C LEU A 225 18.06 2.22 -6.09
N LEU A 226 18.45 1.14 -6.76
CA LEU A 226 18.97 1.21 -8.12
C LEU A 226 17.88 1.45 -9.16
N TRP A 227 16.67 1.01 -8.86
CA TRP A 227 15.49 1.27 -9.68
C TRP A 227 14.27 1.48 -8.80
N VAL A 228 13.29 2.22 -9.31
CA VAL A 228 11.99 2.43 -8.65
C VAL A 228 10.87 2.48 -9.68
N PRO A 229 9.62 2.14 -9.30
CA PRO A 229 8.49 2.30 -10.19
C PRO A 229 8.27 3.77 -10.57
N VAL A 230 7.68 4.00 -11.73
CA VAL A 230 7.19 5.33 -12.11
C VAL A 230 5.81 5.51 -11.51
N GLY A 231 5.73 6.34 -10.47
CA GLY A 231 4.49 6.80 -9.87
C GLY A 231 4.00 8.13 -10.45
N THR A 232 2.69 8.36 -10.38
CA THR A 232 2.04 9.65 -10.61
C THR A 232 1.10 9.97 -9.46
N SER A 233 0.58 11.19 -9.41
CA SER A 233 -0.39 11.60 -8.37
C SER A 233 -1.64 10.70 -8.26
N ASP A 234 -1.96 9.97 -9.33
CA ASP A 234 -3.14 9.09 -9.42
C ASP A 234 -2.79 7.60 -9.51
N LYS A 235 -1.52 7.18 -9.59
CA LYS A 235 -1.18 5.74 -9.57
C LYS A 235 0.24 5.44 -9.11
N ILE A 236 0.40 4.33 -8.39
CA ILE A 236 1.73 3.86 -7.94
C ILE A 236 2.58 3.34 -9.10
N TRP A 237 1.93 2.68 -10.06
CA TRP A 237 2.55 2.07 -11.24
C TRP A 237 1.94 2.61 -12.53
N VAL A 238 2.75 3.32 -13.32
CA VAL A 238 2.39 3.64 -14.70
C VAL A 238 2.62 2.42 -15.59
N SER A 239 1.58 1.96 -16.29
CA SER A 239 1.63 0.83 -17.22
C SER A 239 0.97 1.17 -18.56
N LYS A 240 1.61 2.06 -19.32
CA LYS A 240 1.16 2.48 -20.67
C LYS A 240 2.06 1.86 -21.74
N GLY A 241 1.61 1.82 -22.99
CA GLY A 241 2.49 1.52 -24.13
C GLY A 241 3.23 2.77 -24.58
N ASN A 242 4.48 2.62 -25.02
CA ASN A 242 5.28 3.65 -25.70
C ASN A 242 5.45 4.95 -24.90
N GLY A 243 5.96 4.86 -23.66
CA GLY A 243 6.35 6.05 -22.90
C GLY A 243 7.46 6.83 -23.60
N VAL A 244 7.34 8.16 -23.70
CA VAL A 244 8.40 9.00 -24.27
C VAL A 244 9.70 8.82 -23.47
N GLY A 245 10.76 8.39 -24.14
CA GLY A 245 12.07 8.15 -23.53
C GLY A 245 12.16 6.87 -22.71
N PHE A 246 11.18 5.97 -22.81
CA PHE A 246 11.25 4.63 -22.23
C PHE A 246 11.58 3.59 -23.30
N GLU A 247 12.50 2.69 -22.97
CA GLU A 247 12.78 1.50 -23.75
C GLU A 247 12.11 0.29 -23.11
N ARG A 248 11.60 -0.62 -23.93
CA ARG A 248 10.93 -1.82 -23.45
C ARG A 248 11.89 -3.00 -23.38
N LEU A 249 11.74 -3.78 -22.32
CA LEU A 249 12.39 -5.07 -22.13
C LEU A 249 11.34 -6.20 -22.05
N PRO A 250 11.59 -7.39 -22.64
CA PRO A 250 12.74 -7.72 -23.51
C PRO A 250 12.77 -6.84 -24.76
N ARG A 251 13.97 -6.55 -25.26
CA ARG A 251 14.13 -5.76 -26.50
C ARG A 251 13.40 -6.46 -27.65
N GLY A 252 12.70 -5.68 -28.47
CA GLY A 252 11.86 -6.19 -29.57
C GLY A 252 10.47 -6.68 -29.15
N SER A 253 10.15 -6.71 -27.85
CA SER A 253 8.75 -6.90 -27.43
C SER A 253 7.93 -5.62 -27.59
N GLU A 254 6.62 -5.76 -27.71
CA GLU A 254 5.68 -4.64 -27.90
C GLU A 254 4.59 -4.58 -26.81
N GLY A 255 3.91 -3.44 -26.73
CA GLY A 255 2.72 -3.24 -25.89
C GLY A 255 2.98 -2.50 -24.58
N ALA A 256 1.97 -2.50 -23.70
CA ALA A 256 2.06 -1.89 -22.38
C ALA A 256 2.91 -2.74 -21.43
N ALA A 257 3.63 -2.09 -20.51
CA ALA A 257 4.38 -2.71 -19.42
C ALA A 257 4.57 -1.69 -18.29
N PRO A 258 4.85 -2.14 -17.05
CA PRO A 258 5.22 -1.25 -15.96
C PRO A 258 6.42 -0.40 -16.34
N GLN A 259 6.32 0.90 -16.09
CA GLN A 259 7.42 1.84 -16.24
C GLN A 259 8.22 1.93 -14.95
N ILE A 260 9.55 1.93 -15.08
CA ILE A 260 10.49 2.09 -13.98
C ILE A 260 11.58 3.12 -14.35
N TYR A 261 12.08 3.80 -13.33
CA TYR A 261 13.29 4.60 -13.42
C TYR A 261 14.48 3.79 -12.94
N THR A 262 15.63 3.92 -13.61
CA THR A 262 16.88 3.23 -13.22
C THR A 262 18.05 4.21 -13.17
N TRP A 263 19.07 3.90 -12.37
CA TRP A 263 20.37 4.61 -12.38
C TRP A 263 21.44 3.91 -13.21
N PHE A 264 21.06 2.86 -13.94
CA PHE A 264 21.95 1.94 -14.62
C PHE A 264 21.29 1.42 -15.90
N ASP A 265 22.12 0.91 -16.81
CA ASP A 265 21.66 0.15 -17.96
C ASP A 265 21.30 -1.27 -17.52
N PRO A 266 20.04 -1.68 -17.64
CA PRO A 266 19.58 -2.93 -17.07
C PRO A 266 20.10 -4.15 -17.81
N LEU A 267 20.43 -5.18 -17.03
CA LEU A 267 20.68 -6.51 -17.55
C LEU A 267 19.32 -7.21 -17.74
N TRP A 268 19.13 -7.79 -18.92
CA TRP A 268 17.94 -8.52 -19.30
C TRP A 268 18.30 -9.91 -19.79
#